data_AF-A0AAJ2LPG3-F1
#
_entry.id   AF-A0AAJ2LPG3-F1
#
_cell.length_a   1.000
_cell.length_b   1.000
_cell.length_c   1.000
_cell.angle_alpha   90.00
_cell.angle_beta   90.00
_cell.angle_gamma   90.00
#
_symmetry.space_group_name_H-M   'P 1'
#
loop_
_entity.id
_entity.type
_entity.pdbx_description
1 polymer ?
#
loop_
_entity_poly.entity_id
_entity_poly.type
_entity_poly.pdbx_seq_one_letter_code
_entity_poly.pdbx_strand_id
1 'polypeptide(L)' 'DGMQVVTVKDVSDESVFVDANHPLAGQDLNFDVEIVDIRPASQEELDHGHVHGAGGHHH' A
#
# COMPACT_ATOMS: atom_id res chain seq x y z
N ASP A 1 -5.25 -8.23 -18.10
CA ASP A 1 -6.38 -7.86 -17.22
C ASP A 1 -6.16 -8.34 -15.82
N GLY A 2 -6.10 -7.40 -14.87
CA GLY A 2 -5.96 -7.67 -13.43
C GLY A 2 -7.28 -7.45 -12.70
N MET A 3 -7.43 -8.08 -11.54
CA MET A 3 -8.58 -7.85 -10.66
C MET A 3 -8.48 -6.46 -10.03
N GLN A 4 -9.54 -5.65 -10.17
CA GLN A 4 -9.61 -4.31 -9.60
C GLN A 4 -10.54 -4.32 -8.39
N VAL A 5 -10.03 -3.87 -7.24
CA VAL A 5 -10.83 -3.68 -6.02
C VAL A 5 -11.55 -2.34 -6.13
N VAL A 6 -12.85 -2.34 -5.88
CA VAL A 6 -13.69 -1.14 -5.84
C VAL A 6 -14.57 -1.16 -4.60
N THR A 7 -14.98 0.02 -4.13
CA THR A 7 -15.91 0.17 -2.99
C THR A 7 -17.30 0.53 -3.50
N VAL A 8 -18.34 -0.17 -3.05
CA VAL A 8 -19.73 0.22 -3.37
C VAL A 8 -20.08 1.46 -2.55
N LYS A 9 -20.48 2.54 -3.23
CA LYS A 9 -20.93 3.78 -2.60
C LYS A 9 -22.43 3.82 -2.36
N ASP A 10 -23.20 3.32 -3.34
CA ASP A 10 -24.66 3.33 -3.27
C ASP A 10 -25.27 2.26 -4.18
N VAL A 11 -26.50 1.84 -3.88
CA VAL A 11 -27.24 0.82 -4.62
C VAL A 11 -28.67 1.30 -4.87
N SER A 12 -29.10 1.24 -6.13
CA SER A 12 -30.46 1.49 -6.57
C SER A 12 -31.05 0.23 -7.22
N ASP A 13 -32.36 0.23 -7.51
CA ASP A 13 -33.05 -0.91 -8.12
C ASP A 13 -32.45 -1.33 -9.48
N GLU A 14 -31.88 -0.37 -10.22
CA GLU A 14 -31.36 -0.58 -11.58
C GLU A 14 -29.83 -0.55 -11.67
N SER A 15 -29.14 0.05 -10.71
CA SER A 15 -27.69 0.28 -10.81
C SER A 15 -26.95 0.37 -9.48
N VAL A 16 -25.65 0.10 -9.53
CA VAL A 16 -24.71 0.19 -8.40
C VAL A 16 -23.69 1.28 -8.70
N PHE A 17 -23.52 2.21 -7.76
CA PHE A 17 -22.48 3.24 -7.82
C PHE A 17 -21.22 2.74 -7.11
N VAL A 18 -20.09 2.75 -7.82
CA VAL A 18 -18.80 2.28 -7.31
C VAL A 18 -17.77 3.40 -7.27
N ASP A 19 -16.91 3.36 -6.24
CA ASP A 19 -15.71 4.16 -6.13
C ASP A 19 -14.48 3.29 -6.37
N ALA A 20 -13.71 3.65 -7.40
CA ALA A 20 -12.47 2.98 -7.77
C ALA A 20 -11.21 3.68 -7.22
N ASN A 21 -11.37 4.75 -6.44
CA ASN A 21 -10.24 5.39 -5.78
C ASN A 21 -9.77 4.54 -4.59
N HIS A 22 -8.49 4.71 -4.22
CA HIS A 22 -7.98 4.18 -2.95
C HIS A 22 -8.81 4.75 -1.78
N PRO A 23 -9.08 3.99 -0.69
CA PRO A 23 -9.91 4.46 0.43
C PRO A 23 -9.49 5.79 1.06
N LEU A 24 -8.21 6.14 0.95
CA LEU A 24 -7.62 7.38 1.47
C LEU A 24 -7.41 8.47 0.40
N ALA A 25 -7.93 8.30 -0.81
CA ALA A 25 -7.80 9.30 -1.87
C ALA A 25 -8.50 10.61 -1.48
N GLY A 26 -7.80 11.73 -1.65
CA GLY A 26 -8.30 13.06 -1.29
C GLY A 26 -8.37 13.33 0.21
N GLN A 27 -7.85 12.43 1.06
CA GLN A 27 -7.75 12.65 2.51
C GLN A 27 -6.38 13.21 2.88
N ASP A 28 -6.36 14.21 3.77
CA ASP A 28 -5.13 14.66 4.41
C ASP A 28 -4.70 13.63 5.46
N LEU A 29 -3.55 13.00 5.24
CA LEU A 29 -3.00 12.03 6.18
C LEU A 29 -2.01 12.71 7.11
N ASN A 30 -2.32 12.73 8.40
CA ASN A 30 -1.49 13.31 9.44
C ASN A 30 -0.79 12.18 10.19
N PHE A 31 0.55 12.19 10.18
CA PHE A 31 1.37 11.20 10.87
C PHE A 31 2.28 11.89 11.87
N ASP A 32 2.42 11.29 13.05
CA ASP A 32 3.50 11.57 13.98
C ASP A 32 4.53 10.47 13.83
N VAL A 33 5.76 10.82 13.47
CA VAL A 33 6.79 9.85 13.05
C VAL A 33 8.08 10.10 13.81
N GLU A 34 8.69 9.01 14.27
CA GLU A 34 10.00 8.98 14.91
C GLU A 34 10.97 8.09 14.11
N ILE A 35 12.22 8.53 13.98
CA ILE A 35 13.29 7.72 13.38
C ILE A 35 13.88 6.82 14.46
N VAL A 36 13.71 5.51 14.31
CA VAL A 36 14.19 4.53 15.29
C VAL A 36 15.60 4.01 14.99
N ASP A 37 16.00 3.92 13.72
CA ASP A 37 17.32 3.44 13.30
C ASP A 37 17.64 3.86 11.86
N ILE A 38 18.92 3.93 11.52
CA ILE A 38 19.43 4.19 10.16
C ILE A 38 20.60 3.25 9.89
N ARG A 39 20.50 2.45 8.82
CA ARG A 39 21.60 1.60 8.35
C ARG A 39 21.74 1.63 6.83
N PRO A 40 22.91 1.25 6.29
CA PRO A 40 23.04 0.94 4.87
C PRO A 40 22.14 -0.24 4.46
N ALA A 41 21.54 -0.16 3.28
CA ALA A 41 20.89 -1.30 2.63
C ALA A 41 21.95 -2.31 2.16
N SER A 42 21.62 -3.59 2.21
CA SER A 42 22.43 -4.64 1.58
C SER A 42 22.25 -4.64 0.05
N GLN A 43 23.14 -5.33 -0.69
CA GLN A 43 23.01 -5.42 -2.15
C GLN A 43 21.69 -6.07 -2.59
N GLU A 44 21.26 -7.12 -1.89
CA GLU A 44 20.01 -7.82 -2.15
C GLU A 44 18.78 -6.90 -1.99
N GLU A 45 18.75 -6.10 -0.92
CA GLU A 45 17.67 -5.14 -0.68
C GLU A 45 17.61 -4.03 -1.74
N LEU A 46 18.78 -3.62 -2.25
CA LEU A 46 18.86 -2.67 -3.37
C LEU A 46 18.34 -3.29 -4.67
N ASP A 47 18.69 -4.54 -4.94
CA ASP A 47 18.26 -5.27 -6.13
C ASP A 47 16.75 -5.55 -6.12
N HIS A 48 16.16 -5.76 -4.94
CA HIS A 48 14.71 -6.01 -4.77
C HIS A 48 13.88 -4.75 -4.50
N GLY A 49 14.51 -3.63 -4.13
CA GLY A 49 13.84 -2.36 -3.86
C GLY A 49 13.03 -2.29 -2.55
N HIS A 50 13.25 -3.22 -1.61
CA HIS A 50 12.59 -3.21 -0.31
C HIS A 50 13.42 -3.89 0.78
N VAL A 51 13.11 -3.58 2.05
CA VAL A 51 13.83 -4.11 3.22
C VAL A 51 13.57 -5.60 3.41
N HIS A 52 14.61 -6.34 3.77
CA HIS A 52 14.51 -7.73 4.21
C HIS A 52 14.65 -7.75 5.74
N GLY A 53 13.62 -8.22 6.44
CA GLY A 53 13.59 -8.25 7.90
C GLY A 53 14.65 -9.15 8.54
N ALA A 54 14.75 -9.10 9.87
CA ALA A 54 15.65 -9.99 10.63
C ALA A 54 15.27 -11.45 10.39
N GLY A 55 16.14 -12.19 9.68
CA GLY A 55 15.88 -13.57 9.26
C GLY A 55 15.75 -13.79 7.76
N GLY A 56 16.06 -12.78 6.93
CA GLY A 56 16.33 -12.84 5.49
C GLY A 56 15.79 -14.07 4.77
N HIS A 57 14.67 -13.92 4.07
CA HIS A 57 14.19 -15.00 3.19
C HIS A 57 15.15 -15.12 2.00
N HIS A 58 16.19 -15.93 2.16
CA HIS A 58 16.98 -16.42 1.05
C HIS A 58 16.04 -17.13 0.07
N HIS A 59 16.13 -16.77 -1.20
CA HIS A 59 15.73 -17.65 -2.29
C HIS A 59 16.91 -18.57 -2.60
#